data_AF-G3H7M4-F1
#
_entry.id   AF-G3H7M4-F1
#
_cell.length_a   1.000
_cell.length_b   1.000
_cell.length_c   1.000
_cell.angle_alpha   90.00
_cell.angle_beta   90.00
_cell.angle_gamma   90.00
#
_symmetry.space_group_name_H-M   'P 1'
#
loop_
_entity.id
_entity.type
_entity.pdbx_description
1 polymer ?
#
loop_
_entity_poly.entity_id
_entity_poly.type
_entity_poly.pdbx_seq_one_letter_code
_entity_poly.pdbx_strand_id
1 'polypeptide(L)'
;MEREEPQSEKRKSILAIWTKSEFYLGFSAFRFMKVIDSSMLKAALKLSPAATVVIESVEYTWHPLELALVVYYCAPCTTTKSVRMLLYNEDSGNWAFQDFQLALPVDSNLVPYFLYSALPDLILWDAHTVYYYYKNFTITGIIRTETGERNLSKLSQGSKIHNVIIGNLFSHPQPYPSSSSFLLLPPSCLVFVVAAALLLTLSIVTLE
;
A
#
# COMPACT_ATOMS: atom_id res chain seq x y z
N MET A 1 15.12 -41.57 -25.17
CA MET A 1 15.61 -40.20 -24.89
C MET A 1 14.54 -39.25 -25.38
N GLU A 2 13.46 -39.15 -24.61
CA GLU A 2 12.42 -38.16 -24.85
C GLU A 2 13.02 -36.81 -24.49
N ARG A 3 13.00 -35.90 -25.46
CA ARG A 3 13.47 -34.54 -25.29
C ARG A 3 12.33 -33.80 -24.61
N GLU A 4 12.43 -33.63 -23.29
CA GLU A 4 11.56 -32.69 -22.57
C GLU A 4 11.69 -31.33 -23.24
N GLU A 5 10.60 -30.83 -23.85
CA GLU A 5 10.52 -29.44 -24.26
C GLU A 5 10.67 -28.57 -23.01
N PRO A 6 11.51 -27.52 -23.03
CA PRO A 6 11.58 -26.59 -21.92
C PRO A 6 10.20 -25.97 -21.75
N GLN A 7 9.64 -26.15 -20.55
CA GLN A 7 8.46 -25.47 -20.03
C GLN A 7 8.47 -24.02 -20.53
N SER A 8 7.54 -23.68 -21.43
CA SER A 8 7.56 -22.42 -22.17
C SER A 8 7.87 -21.27 -21.21
N GLU A 9 8.91 -20.47 -21.50
CA GLU A 9 9.15 -19.20 -20.81
C GLU A 9 7.81 -18.45 -20.74
N LYS A 10 7.14 -18.48 -19.59
CA LYS A 10 5.92 -17.71 -19.38
C LYS A 10 6.34 -16.26 -19.61
N ARG A 11 5.75 -15.64 -20.64
CA ARG A 11 6.01 -14.24 -20.96
C ARG A 11 5.73 -13.43 -19.71
N LYS A 12 6.74 -12.72 -19.24
CA LYS A 12 6.62 -11.77 -18.14
C LYS A 12 5.99 -10.48 -18.64
N SER A 13 5.07 -9.94 -17.87
CA SER A 13 4.48 -8.64 -18.08
C SER A 13 5.56 -7.57 -17.97
N ILE A 14 5.42 -6.52 -18.77
CA ILE A 14 6.31 -5.35 -18.74
C ILE A 14 5.68 -4.18 -18.01
N LEU A 15 4.36 -4.24 -17.75
CA LEU A 15 3.61 -3.23 -17.02
C LEU A 15 2.27 -3.81 -16.54
N ALA A 16 1.75 -3.22 -15.47
CA ALA A 16 0.40 -3.40 -14.98
C ALA A 16 -0.43 -2.14 -15.25
N ILE A 17 -1.65 -2.29 -15.76
CA ILE A 17 -2.61 -1.20 -15.91
C ILE A 17 -3.96 -1.60 -15.34
N TRP A 18 -4.68 -0.62 -14.82
CA TRP A 18 -6.00 -0.85 -14.26
C TRP A 18 -6.94 0.32 -14.55
N THR A 19 -8.22 0.01 -14.56
CA THR A 19 -9.32 0.95 -14.43
C THR A 19 -9.95 0.74 -13.06
N LYS A 20 -11.02 1.49 -12.76
CA LYS A 20 -11.79 1.24 -11.53
C LYS A 20 -12.39 -0.17 -11.46
N SER A 21 -12.57 -0.85 -12.60
CA SER A 21 -13.31 -2.12 -12.67
C SER A 21 -12.52 -3.27 -13.26
N GLU A 22 -11.35 -3.05 -13.85
CA GLU A 22 -10.61 -4.06 -14.61
C GLU A 22 -9.11 -3.90 -14.39
N PHE A 23 -8.39 -5.03 -14.30
CA PHE A 23 -6.93 -5.08 -14.20
C PHE A 23 -6.36 -5.92 -15.34
N TYR A 24 -5.30 -5.41 -15.96
CA TYR A 24 -4.61 -6.03 -17.09
C TYR A 24 -3.11 -6.09 -16.89
N LEU A 25 -2.50 -7.14 -17.44
CA LEU A 25 -1.06 -7.24 -17.65
C LEU A 25 -0.74 -6.87 -19.09
N GLY A 26 0.21 -5.95 -19.24
CA GLY A 26 0.75 -5.54 -20.53
C GLY A 26 2.00 -6.34 -20.88
N PHE A 27 2.09 -6.75 -22.13
CA PHE A 27 3.23 -7.43 -22.73
C PHE A 27 3.80 -6.61 -23.88
N SER A 28 4.93 -7.05 -24.43
CA SER A 28 5.53 -6.48 -25.63
C SER A 28 4.51 -6.31 -26.77
N ALA A 29 4.73 -5.28 -27.60
CA ALA A 29 3.85 -4.88 -28.69
C ALA A 29 2.41 -4.50 -28.26
N PHE A 30 2.28 -3.84 -27.10
CA PHE A 30 1.00 -3.30 -26.58
C PHE A 30 -0.12 -4.34 -26.50
N ARG A 31 0.24 -5.58 -26.13
CA ARG A 31 -0.73 -6.64 -25.91
C ARG A 31 -1.15 -6.63 -24.45
N PHE A 32 -2.44 -6.50 -24.20
CA PHE A 32 -2.99 -6.46 -22.85
C PHE A 32 -3.86 -7.69 -22.61
N MET A 33 -3.62 -8.38 -21.50
CA MET A 33 -4.44 -9.50 -21.04
C MET A 33 -5.22 -9.07 -19.81
N LYS A 34 -6.54 -9.17 -19.86
CA LYS A 34 -7.39 -8.94 -18.69
C LYS A 34 -7.17 -10.08 -17.69
N VAL A 35 -6.77 -9.74 -16.47
CA VAL A 35 -6.53 -10.72 -15.41
C VAL A 35 -7.78 -10.89 -14.54
N ILE A 36 -8.41 -9.78 -14.16
CA ILE A 36 -9.60 -9.78 -13.31
C ILE A 36 -10.47 -8.56 -13.61
N ASP A 37 -11.77 -8.69 -13.36
CA ASP A 37 -12.73 -7.59 -13.38
C ASP A 37 -13.58 -7.54 -12.11
N SER A 38 -14.37 -6.47 -11.99
CA SER A 38 -15.24 -6.21 -10.83
C SER A 38 -16.22 -7.35 -10.53
N SER A 39 -16.65 -8.13 -11.53
CA SER A 39 -17.57 -9.25 -11.31
C SER A 39 -16.85 -10.41 -10.62
N MET A 40 -15.63 -10.72 -11.08
CA MET A 40 -14.75 -11.71 -10.47
C MET A 40 -14.29 -11.26 -9.08
N LEU A 41 -13.98 -9.98 -8.89
CA LEU A 41 -13.64 -9.42 -7.58
C LEU A 41 -14.81 -9.54 -6.58
N LYS A 42 -16.04 -9.22 -6.99
CA LYS A 42 -17.23 -9.42 -6.14
C LYS A 42 -17.39 -10.88 -5.72
N ALA A 43 -17.26 -11.80 -6.67
CA ALA A 43 -17.39 -13.23 -6.40
C ALA A 43 -16.31 -13.70 -5.42
N ALA A 44 -15.05 -13.31 -5.64
CA ALA A 44 -13.93 -13.72 -4.81
C ALA A 44 -13.98 -13.13 -3.39
N LEU A 45 -14.46 -11.90 -3.25
CA LEU A 45 -14.70 -11.25 -1.97
C LEU A 45 -16.05 -11.62 -1.33
N LYS A 46 -16.82 -12.51 -1.94
CA LYS A 46 -18.15 -12.95 -1.49
C LYS A 46 -19.11 -11.78 -1.24
N LEU A 47 -19.05 -10.76 -2.09
CA LEU A 47 -19.88 -9.56 -2.00
C LEU A 47 -21.23 -9.78 -2.70
N SER A 48 -22.24 -9.03 -2.27
CA SER A 48 -23.54 -9.04 -2.96
C SER A 48 -23.40 -8.46 -4.38
N PRO A 49 -24.27 -8.85 -5.34
CA PRO A 49 -24.25 -8.28 -6.69
C PRO A 49 -24.41 -6.75 -6.71
N ALA A 50 -25.19 -6.22 -5.75
CA ALA A 50 -25.46 -4.80 -5.59
C ALA A 50 -24.31 -4.02 -4.91
N ALA A 51 -23.31 -4.70 -4.33
CA ALA A 51 -22.16 -4.04 -3.75
C ALA A 51 -21.35 -3.32 -4.83
N THR A 52 -20.76 -2.19 -4.47
CA THR A 52 -19.74 -1.55 -5.31
C THR A 52 -18.39 -2.10 -4.94
N VAL A 53 -17.57 -2.47 -5.93
CA VAL A 53 -16.15 -2.81 -5.76
C VAL A 53 -15.34 -2.01 -6.77
N VAL A 54 -14.22 -1.45 -6.33
CA VAL A 54 -13.35 -0.62 -7.17
C VAL A 54 -11.89 -0.96 -6.87
N ILE A 55 -11.10 -1.03 -7.94
CA ILE A 55 -9.64 -1.11 -7.85
C ILE A 55 -9.10 0.30 -7.60
N GLU A 56 -8.51 0.51 -6.42
CA GLU A 56 -7.96 1.80 -6.00
C GLU A 56 -6.55 1.97 -6.57
N SER A 57 -5.70 0.96 -6.40
CA SER A 57 -4.33 0.95 -6.91
C SER A 57 -3.84 -0.46 -7.22
N VAL A 58 -2.82 -0.52 -8.07
CA VAL A 58 -2.04 -1.73 -8.36
C VAL A 58 -0.57 -1.39 -8.23
N GLU A 59 0.13 -2.12 -7.37
CA GLU A 59 1.55 -1.92 -7.10
C GLU A 59 2.32 -3.22 -7.26
N TYR A 60 3.56 -3.14 -7.72
CA TYR A 60 4.50 -4.25 -7.58
C TYR A 60 4.92 -4.36 -6.12
N THR A 61 4.92 -5.58 -5.58
CA THR A 61 5.44 -5.82 -4.23
C THR A 61 6.97 -5.92 -4.28
N TRP A 62 7.59 -6.28 -3.16
CA TRP A 62 9.02 -6.58 -3.14
C TRP A 62 9.39 -7.77 -4.03
N HIS A 63 8.44 -8.69 -4.30
CA HIS A 63 8.66 -9.84 -5.16
C HIS A 63 8.36 -9.47 -6.63
N PRO A 64 9.34 -9.56 -7.55
CA PRO A 64 9.21 -9.00 -8.91
C PRO A 64 8.06 -9.53 -9.78
N LEU A 65 7.51 -10.69 -9.43
CA LEU A 65 6.38 -11.33 -10.13
C LEU A 65 5.09 -11.31 -9.31
N GLU A 66 5.02 -10.48 -8.28
CA GLU A 66 3.85 -10.33 -7.44
C GLU A 66 3.33 -8.90 -7.51
N LEU A 67 2.03 -8.77 -7.72
CA LEU A 67 1.32 -7.51 -7.74
C LEU A 67 0.30 -7.47 -6.62
N ALA A 68 0.24 -6.35 -5.91
CA ALA A 68 -0.82 -6.08 -4.95
C ALA A 68 -1.91 -5.22 -5.60
N LEU A 69 -3.14 -5.71 -5.54
CA LEU A 69 -4.35 -4.96 -5.85
C LEU A 69 -4.96 -4.47 -4.55
N VAL A 70 -4.98 -3.16 -4.35
CA VAL A 70 -5.76 -2.53 -3.28
C VAL A 70 -7.14 -2.22 -3.85
N VAL A 71 -8.16 -2.83 -3.24
CA VAL A 71 -9.55 -2.68 -3.68
C VAL A 71 -10.39 -2.15 -2.53
N TYR A 72 -11.35 -1.30 -2.84
CA TYR A 72 -12.37 -0.94 -1.87
C TYR A 72 -13.74 -1.46 -2.29
N TYR A 73 -14.57 -1.72 -1.30
CA TYR A 73 -15.97 -2.08 -1.50
C TYR A 73 -16.88 -1.46 -0.44
N CYS A 74 -18.15 -1.33 -0.79
CA CYS A 74 -19.19 -0.82 0.10
C CYS A 74 -20.59 -1.23 -0.37
N ALA A 75 -21.51 -1.36 0.60
CA ALA A 75 -22.92 -1.70 0.35
C ALA A 75 -23.79 -1.33 1.58
N PRO A 76 -24.48 -0.18 1.61
CA PRO A 76 -24.40 0.97 0.68
C PRO A 76 -23.16 1.85 0.91
N CYS A 77 -22.76 2.63 -0.11
CA CYS A 77 -21.57 3.48 -0.09
C CYS A 77 -21.86 4.89 0.42
N THR A 78 -22.35 5.03 1.64
CA THR A 78 -22.80 6.34 2.16
C THR A 78 -21.70 7.08 2.91
N THR A 79 -21.04 6.42 3.86
CA THR A 79 -20.10 7.08 4.77
C THR A 79 -18.74 6.41 4.80
N THR A 80 -18.69 5.08 4.77
CA THR A 80 -17.46 4.31 4.84
C THR A 80 -17.30 3.32 3.69
N LYS A 81 -16.06 3.13 3.27
CA LYS A 81 -15.61 2.05 2.38
C LYS A 81 -14.71 1.09 3.15
N SER A 82 -14.80 -0.19 2.82
CA SER A 82 -13.89 -1.22 3.31
C SER A 82 -12.83 -1.48 2.26
N VAL A 83 -11.57 -1.39 2.64
CA VAL A 83 -10.41 -1.65 1.78
C VAL A 83 -9.87 -3.04 2.09
N ARG A 84 -9.55 -3.79 1.03
CA ARG A 84 -8.89 -5.10 1.06
C ARG A 84 -7.70 -5.11 0.11
N MET A 85 -6.80 -6.06 0.32
CA MET A 85 -5.64 -6.26 -0.54
C MET A 85 -5.61 -7.70 -1.05
N LEU A 86 -5.35 -7.85 -2.35
CA LEU A 86 -5.17 -9.13 -3.01
C LEU A 86 -3.79 -9.16 -3.63
N LEU A 87 -3.07 -10.26 -3.47
CA LEU A 87 -1.80 -10.48 -4.16
C LEU A 87 -2.02 -11.41 -5.34
N TYR A 88 -1.51 -11.01 -6.50
CA TYR A 88 -1.49 -11.80 -7.72
C TYR A 88 -0.05 -12.20 -8.02
N ASN A 89 0.20 -13.50 -8.10
CA ASN A 89 1.50 -14.03 -8.48
C ASN A 89 1.46 -14.40 -9.97
N GLU A 90 2.23 -13.69 -10.80
CA GLU A 90 2.24 -13.84 -12.25
C GLU A 90 2.81 -15.19 -12.69
N ASP A 91 3.80 -15.73 -11.96
CA ASP A 91 4.44 -16.99 -12.30
C ASP A 91 3.48 -18.18 -12.15
N SER A 92 2.75 -18.22 -11.04
CA SER A 92 1.77 -19.27 -10.76
C SER A 92 0.38 -18.99 -11.34
N GLY A 93 0.04 -17.72 -11.57
CA GLY A 93 -1.31 -17.26 -11.90
C GLY A 93 -2.28 -17.29 -10.72
N ASN A 94 -1.79 -17.51 -9.50
CA ASN A 94 -2.61 -17.65 -8.30
C ASN A 94 -2.89 -16.31 -7.62
N TRP A 95 -4.04 -16.26 -6.95
CA TRP A 95 -4.45 -15.15 -6.10
C TRP A 95 -4.33 -15.53 -4.62
N ALA A 96 -3.75 -14.64 -3.82
CA ALA A 96 -3.73 -14.73 -2.36
C ALA A 96 -4.48 -13.56 -1.74
N PHE A 97 -5.58 -13.86 -1.05
CA PHE A 97 -6.37 -12.87 -0.32
C PHE A 97 -5.71 -12.61 1.02
N GLN A 98 -5.33 -11.37 1.26
CA GLN A 98 -4.69 -10.99 2.51
C GLN A 98 -5.75 -10.73 3.57
N ASP A 99 -5.42 -11.03 4.82
CA ASP A 99 -6.25 -10.68 5.99
C ASP A 99 -6.25 -9.17 6.27
N PHE A 100 -5.56 -8.40 5.42
CA PHE A 100 -5.64 -6.94 5.35
C PHE A 100 -7.09 -6.46 5.24
N GLN A 101 -7.52 -5.65 6.21
CA GLN A 101 -8.80 -4.97 6.19
C GLN A 101 -8.67 -3.58 6.84
N LEU A 102 -9.17 -2.56 6.15
CA LEU A 102 -9.17 -1.18 6.64
C LEU A 102 -10.51 -0.51 6.33
N ALA A 103 -11.10 0.19 7.29
CA ALA A 103 -12.33 0.96 7.09
C ALA A 103 -11.98 2.45 7.03
N LEU A 104 -12.36 3.12 5.94
CA LEU A 104 -12.07 4.53 5.68
C LEU A 104 -13.33 5.28 5.26
N PRO A 105 -13.37 6.61 5.42
CA PRO A 105 -14.35 7.45 4.73
C PRO A 105 -14.37 7.18 3.22
N VAL A 106 -15.55 7.25 2.59
CA VAL A 106 -15.71 6.94 1.14
C VAL A 106 -14.88 7.86 0.25
N ASP A 107 -14.64 9.09 0.67
CA ASP A 107 -13.88 10.12 -0.02
C ASP A 107 -12.36 10.08 0.25
N SER A 108 -11.89 9.24 1.17
CA SER A 108 -10.46 9.05 1.42
C SER A 108 -9.79 8.35 0.24
N ASN A 109 -8.62 8.84 -0.16
CA ASN A 109 -7.72 8.16 -1.09
C ASN A 109 -6.54 7.57 -0.32
N LEU A 110 -6.22 6.30 -0.57
CA LEU A 110 -5.16 5.58 0.12
C LEU A 110 -3.98 5.36 -0.83
N VAL A 111 -2.79 5.77 -0.39
CA VAL A 111 -1.55 5.53 -1.13
C VAL A 111 -0.78 4.39 -0.47
N PRO A 112 -0.60 3.23 -1.13
CA PRO A 112 0.24 2.14 -0.65
C PRO A 112 1.73 2.35 -0.97
N TYR A 113 2.59 1.83 -0.11
CA TYR A 113 4.02 1.71 -0.34
C TYR A 113 4.56 0.42 0.31
N PHE A 114 5.00 -0.51 -0.54
CA PHE A 114 5.56 -1.80 -0.10
C PHE A 114 7.01 -1.65 0.32
N LEU A 115 7.37 -2.19 1.47
CA LEU A 115 8.72 -2.08 2.01
C LEU A 115 9.60 -3.19 1.46
N TYR A 116 10.86 -2.83 1.19
CA TYR A 116 11.89 -3.82 0.91
C TYR A 116 12.38 -4.43 2.23
N SER A 117 11.77 -5.56 2.59
CA SER A 117 11.94 -6.24 3.88
C SER A 117 12.00 -7.75 3.67
N ALA A 118 12.52 -8.48 4.67
CA ALA A 118 12.53 -9.95 4.64
C ALA A 118 11.12 -10.57 4.70
N LEU A 119 10.13 -9.80 5.15
CA LEU A 119 8.71 -10.15 5.13
C LEU A 119 7.92 -9.09 4.37
N PRO A 120 6.75 -9.45 3.78
CA PRO A 120 5.87 -8.46 3.17
C PRO A 120 5.39 -7.46 4.23
N ASP A 121 5.80 -6.21 4.05
CA ASP A 121 5.43 -5.09 4.90
C ASP A 121 4.93 -3.94 4.02
N LEU A 122 3.99 -3.16 4.55
CA LEU A 122 3.24 -2.16 3.81
C LEU A 122 3.00 -0.93 4.69
N ILE A 123 3.34 0.24 4.16
CA ILE A 123 2.90 1.52 4.69
C ILE A 123 1.79 2.03 3.79
N LEU A 124 0.73 2.55 4.39
CA LEU A 124 -0.35 3.21 3.67
C LEU A 124 -0.59 4.57 4.29
N TRP A 125 -1.00 5.55 3.51
CA TRP A 125 -1.46 6.81 4.08
C TRP A 125 -2.63 7.38 3.31
N ASP A 126 -3.51 8.04 4.06
CA ASP A 126 -4.49 8.95 3.50
C ASP A 126 -4.01 10.40 3.69
N ALA A 127 -4.90 11.37 3.51
CA ALA A 127 -4.57 12.78 3.65
C ALA A 127 -4.10 13.19 5.07
N HIS A 128 -4.39 12.39 6.10
CA HIS A 128 -4.29 12.78 7.50
C HIS A 128 -3.59 11.75 8.40
N THR A 129 -3.57 10.49 8.00
CA THR A 129 -3.19 9.34 8.82
C THR A 129 -2.24 8.43 8.05
N VAL A 130 -1.24 7.89 8.76
CA VAL A 130 -0.37 6.84 8.23
C VAL A 130 -0.65 5.53 8.97
N TYR A 131 -0.84 4.46 8.20
CA TYR A 131 -1.09 3.10 8.63
C TYR A 131 0.13 2.25 8.29
N TYR A 132 0.40 1.24 9.11
CA TYR A 132 1.42 0.24 8.81
C TYR A 132 0.89 -1.16 9.00
N TYR A 133 1.40 -2.06 8.18
CA TYR A 133 1.17 -3.49 8.25
C TYR A 133 2.53 -4.18 8.22
N TYR A 134 2.84 -4.97 9.25
CA TYR A 134 4.13 -5.58 9.49
C TYR A 134 3.99 -7.09 9.74
N LYS A 135 5.07 -7.85 9.49
CA LYS A 135 5.11 -9.32 9.60
C LYS A 135 4.03 -9.98 8.75
N ASN A 136 4.13 -9.85 7.43
CA ASN A 136 3.20 -10.49 6.51
C ASN A 136 1.74 -10.07 6.77
N PHE A 137 1.54 -8.77 6.97
CA PHE A 137 0.24 -8.13 7.22
C PHE A 137 -0.52 -8.59 8.47
N THR A 138 0.14 -9.29 9.40
CA THR A 138 -0.50 -9.77 10.64
C THR A 138 -0.50 -8.75 11.77
N ILE A 139 0.50 -7.87 11.81
CA ILE A 139 0.57 -6.76 12.75
C ILE A 139 0.12 -5.51 12.01
N THR A 140 -0.81 -4.76 12.59
CA THR A 140 -1.38 -3.58 11.96
C THR A 140 -1.46 -2.45 12.96
N GLY A 141 -1.20 -1.22 12.54
CA GLY A 141 -1.38 -0.08 13.42
C GLY A 141 -1.47 1.25 12.68
N ILE A 142 -1.62 2.29 13.49
CA ILE A 142 -1.67 3.68 13.04
C ILE A 142 -0.49 4.39 13.69
N ILE A 143 0.32 5.02 12.85
CA ILE A 143 1.42 5.87 13.28
C ILE A 143 0.85 7.07 14.04
N ARG A 144 1.37 7.35 15.25
CA ARG A 144 0.93 8.46 16.10
C ARG A 144 2.08 9.20 16.71
N THR A 145 1.87 10.46 17.02
CA THR A 145 2.86 11.26 17.74
C THR A 145 3.07 10.76 19.16
N GLU A 146 4.14 11.23 19.81
CA GLU A 146 4.39 10.99 21.23
C GLU A 146 3.22 11.43 22.12
N THR A 147 2.48 12.45 21.69
CA THR A 147 1.25 12.92 22.37
C THR A 147 -0.01 12.11 22.03
N GLY A 148 0.11 11.08 21.19
CA GLY A 148 -0.97 10.17 20.79
C GLY A 148 -1.85 10.67 19.64
N GLU A 149 -1.53 11.81 19.01
CA GLU A 149 -2.30 12.34 17.89
C GLU A 149 -2.11 11.47 16.64
N ARG A 150 -3.23 11.10 16.01
CA ARG A 150 -3.29 10.26 14.80
C ARG A 150 -3.43 11.10 13.54
N ASN A 151 -4.16 12.23 13.66
CA ASN A 151 -4.38 13.15 12.57
C ASN A 151 -3.19 14.11 12.50
N LEU A 152 -2.24 13.78 11.63
CA LEU A 152 -1.00 14.54 11.46
C LEU A 152 -1.25 15.93 10.85
N SER A 153 -2.42 16.15 10.23
CA SER A 153 -2.81 17.47 9.74
C SER A 153 -3.09 18.46 10.86
N LYS A 154 -3.54 18.01 12.04
CA LYS A 154 -3.72 18.91 13.19
C LYS A 154 -2.41 19.53 13.67
N LEU A 155 -1.30 18.82 13.47
CA LEU A 155 0.04 19.27 13.84
C LEU A 155 0.69 20.14 12.77
N SER A 156 0.17 20.09 11.54
CA SER A 156 0.67 20.82 10.37
C SER A 156 -0.33 21.83 9.83
N GLN A 157 -1.12 22.45 10.73
CA GLN A 157 -2.06 23.54 10.42
C GLN A 157 -3.08 23.19 9.31
N GLY A 158 -3.54 21.94 9.30
CA GLY A 158 -4.49 21.43 8.31
C GLY A 158 -3.87 20.93 7.01
N SER A 159 -2.53 20.91 6.89
CA SER A 159 -1.84 20.41 5.71
C SER A 159 -2.06 18.90 5.52
N LYS A 160 -2.15 18.46 4.27
CA LYS A 160 -2.34 17.05 3.94
C LYS A 160 -1.01 16.34 3.75
N ILE A 161 -0.99 15.06 4.08
CA ILE A 161 0.14 14.17 3.80
C ILE A 161 0.26 14.03 2.28
N HIS A 162 1.41 14.43 1.75
CA HIS A 162 1.72 14.23 0.34
C HIS A 162 2.57 12.98 0.15
N ASN A 163 3.58 12.79 0.99
CA ASN A 163 4.49 11.66 0.89
C ASN A 163 4.97 11.20 2.27
N VAL A 164 5.31 9.92 2.32
CA VAL A 164 5.89 9.25 3.48
C VAL A 164 7.25 8.71 3.09
N ILE A 165 8.30 9.17 3.75
CA ILE A 165 9.70 8.81 3.48
C ILE A 165 10.20 7.93 4.61
N ILE A 166 10.80 6.81 4.26
CA ILE A 166 11.37 5.88 5.24
C ILE A 166 12.88 6.12 5.30
N GLY A 167 13.38 6.40 6.49
CA GLY A 167 14.79 6.65 6.74
C GLY A 167 15.43 5.58 7.62
N ASN A 168 16.67 5.24 7.31
CA ASN A 168 17.58 4.56 8.24
C ASN A 168 18.48 5.60 8.91
N LEU A 169 18.61 5.55 10.24
CA LEU A 169 19.63 6.28 10.99
C LEU A 169 21.00 5.62 10.75
N PHE A 170 21.61 5.87 9.60
CA PHE A 170 23.07 5.89 9.50
C PHE A 170 23.49 7.35 9.36
N SER A 171 23.38 8.09 10.45
CA SER A 171 23.88 9.46 10.52
C SER A 171 25.41 9.44 10.67
N HIS A 172 26.12 9.80 9.60
CA HIS A 172 27.17 10.79 9.81
C HIS A 172 26.52 12.03 10.45
N PRO A 173 27.05 12.56 11.55
CA PRO A 173 26.45 13.70 12.21
C PRO A 173 26.66 14.94 11.33
N GLN A 174 25.58 15.45 10.74
CA GLN A 174 25.53 16.83 10.27
C GLN A 174 24.87 17.69 11.36
N PRO A 175 25.35 18.91 11.61
CA PRO A 175 24.87 19.74 12.70
C PRO A 175 23.61 20.48 12.25
N TYR A 176 22.44 20.03 12.69
CA TYR A 176 21.23 20.86 12.69
C TYR A 176 20.78 21.13 14.14
N PRO A 177 20.25 22.34 14.41
CA PRO A 177 20.23 22.90 15.75
C PRO A 177 19.25 22.16 16.67
N SER A 178 19.69 22.10 17.93
CA SER A 178 19.08 21.45 19.07
C SER A 178 17.67 21.96 19.40
N SER A 179 16.64 21.24 18.96
CA SER A 179 15.32 21.28 19.61
C SER A 179 14.41 20.07 19.31
N SER A 180 14.95 18.98 18.76
CA SER A 180 14.18 17.77 18.49
C SER A 180 14.67 16.64 19.37
N SER A 181 13.85 16.24 20.33
CA SER A 181 14.08 15.05 21.15
C SER A 181 14.10 13.82 20.25
N PHE A 182 15.22 13.11 20.26
CA PHE A 182 15.39 11.78 19.66
C PHE A 182 15.24 10.75 20.76
N LEU A 183 14.63 9.58 20.49
CA LEU A 183 14.89 8.27 21.14
C LEU A 183 14.02 7.18 20.44
N LEU A 184 14.59 6.46 19.46
CA LEU A 184 14.98 5.03 19.43
C LEU A 184 13.85 3.98 19.32
N LEU A 185 13.72 3.41 18.12
CA LEU A 185 13.08 2.12 17.81
C LEU A 185 14.03 0.95 18.15
N PRO A 186 13.53 -0.28 18.40
CA PRO A 186 14.29 -1.48 18.05
C PRO A 186 14.45 -1.52 16.51
N PRO A 187 15.58 -1.99 15.98
CA PRO A 187 16.23 -1.39 14.83
C PRO A 187 15.39 -1.43 13.55
N SER A 188 15.59 -0.39 12.72
CA SER A 188 15.19 -0.23 11.30
C SER A 188 13.73 0.10 10.95
N CYS A 189 13.27 1.34 11.23
CA CYS A 189 12.55 2.19 10.25
C CYS A 189 12.01 3.48 10.89
N LEU A 190 12.65 4.63 10.64
CA LEU A 190 12.04 5.95 10.94
C LEU A 190 11.14 6.37 9.77
N VAL A 191 9.95 6.86 10.07
CA VAL A 191 9.00 7.36 9.06
C VAL A 191 8.93 8.89 9.16
N PHE A 192 9.35 9.56 8.10
CA PHE A 192 9.24 11.00 7.93
C PHE A 192 8.01 11.32 7.09
N VAL A 193 7.13 12.17 7.61
CA VAL A 193 5.93 12.62 6.89
C VAL A 193 6.19 14.02 6.35
N VAL A 194 6.07 14.20 5.04
CA VAL A 194 6.19 15.52 4.39
C VAL A 194 4.79 16.05 4.11
N ALA A 195 4.40 17.10 4.82
CA ALA A 195 3.16 17.84 4.60
C ALA A 195 3.42 19.05 3.70
N ALA A 196 2.59 19.25 2.67
CA ALA A 196 2.79 20.29 1.67
C ALA A 196 2.06 21.60 2.07
N ALA A 197 2.74 22.50 2.79
CA ALA A 197 2.47 23.94 2.78
C ALA A 197 3.67 24.75 3.32
N LEU A 198 4.45 25.35 2.41
CA LEU A 198 5.47 26.42 2.57
C LEU A 198 6.48 26.43 3.74
N LEU A 199 6.46 25.46 4.66
CA LEU A 199 7.41 25.25 5.74
C LEU A 199 7.56 23.74 5.89
N LEU A 200 8.77 23.23 5.67
CA LEU A 200 9.15 21.84 5.92
C LEU A 200 9.02 21.54 7.42
N THR A 201 7.81 21.23 7.90
CA THR A 201 7.63 20.65 9.23
C THR A 201 7.80 19.14 9.13
N LEU A 202 9.01 18.66 9.44
CA LEU A 202 9.26 17.25 9.69
C LEU A 202 8.63 16.88 11.03
N SER A 203 7.65 15.97 11.04
CA SER A 203 7.20 15.33 12.28
C SER A 203 7.83 13.95 12.40
N ILE A 204 8.53 13.70 13.51
CA ILE A 204 9.03 12.38 13.89
C ILE A 204 7.88 11.61 14.53
N VAL A 205 7.69 10.36 14.13
CA VAL A 205 6.55 9.56 14.58
C VAL A 205 6.97 8.13 14.91
N THR A 206 6.36 7.53 15.94
CA THR A 206 6.71 6.22 16.51
C THR A 206 5.75 5.11 16.04
N LEU A 207 6.26 3.87 16.00
CA LEU A 207 5.54 2.63 15.66
C LEU A 207 5.29 1.80 16.94
N GLU A 208 4.16 1.10 17.05
CA GLU A 208 3.90 0.07 18.08
C GLU A 208 3.92 -1.36 17.53
#